data_AF-A0ABD5BS13-F1
#
_entry.id   AF-A0ABD5BS13-F1
#
_cell.length_a   1.000
_cell.length_b   1.000
_cell.length_c   1.000
_cell.angle_alpha   90.00
_cell.angle_beta   90.00
_cell.angle_gamma   90.00
#
_symmetry.space_group_name_H-M   'P 1'
#
loop_
_entity.id
_entity.type
_entity.pdbx_description
1 polymer ?
#
loop_
_entity_poly.entity_id
_entity_poly.type
_entity_poly.pdbx_seq_one_letter_code
_entity_poly.pdbx_strand_id
1 'polypeptide(L)' 'FAFAERGIRCRFDYRLIDTPAGETVRFTLYRLLQELLNNVCKHAEASEVAIVLYQQGALLHLEVRDNGVGIRADKAPGLG' A
#
# COMPACT_ATOMS: atom_id res chain seq x y z
N PHE A 1 -5.07 5.73 10.06
CA PHE A 1 -4.69 6.54 8.88
C PHE A 1 -5.77 7.58 8.65
N ALA A 2 -5.42 8.86 8.61
CA ALA A 2 -6.35 9.98 8.54
C ALA A 2 -6.82 10.28 7.11
N PHE A 3 -7.11 9.25 6.30
CA PHE A 3 -7.51 9.44 4.89
C PHE A 3 -8.79 10.25 4.75
N ALA A 4 -9.79 9.96 5.60
CA ALA A 4 -11.05 10.70 5.63
C ALA A 4 -10.86 12.17 6.03
N GLU A 5 -9.98 12.46 7.00
CA GLU A 5 -9.67 13.83 7.43
C GLU A 5 -8.91 14.63 6.37
N ARG A 6 -8.19 13.94 5.47
CA ARG A 6 -7.50 14.53 4.32
C ARG A 6 -8.32 14.51 3.02
N GLY A 7 -9.56 14.01 3.05
CA GLY A 7 -10.42 13.91 1.86
C GLY A 7 -9.94 12.90 0.82
N ILE A 8 -9.06 11.97 1.19
CA ILE A 8 -8.49 10.97 0.28
C ILE A 8 -9.42 9.77 0.23
N ARG A 9 -9.92 9.44 -0.97
CA ARG A 9 -10.70 8.21 -1.18
C ARG A 9 -9.77 7.01 -1.19
N CYS A 10 -10.02 6.06 -0.30
CA CYS A 10 -9.30 4.80 -0.25
C CYS A 10 -10.19 3.68 -0.79
N ARG A 11 -9.71 2.96 -1.81
CA ARG A 11 -10.35 1.75 -2.33
C ARG A 11 -9.48 0.56 -1.97
N PHE A 12 -10.07 -0.45 -1.35
CA PHE A 12 -9.39 -1.69 -0.96
C PHE A 12 -10.06 -2.87 -1.65
N ASP A 13 -9.29 -3.61 -2.44
CA ASP A 13 -9.70 -4.84 -3.10
C ASP A 13 -8.94 -6.02 -2.48
N TYR A 14 -9.69 -6.93 -1.87
CA TYR A 14 -9.15 -8.09 -1.14
C TYR A 14 -9.60 -9.38 -1.82
N ARG A 15 -8.65 -10.06 -2.43
CA ARG A 15 -8.86 -11.26 -3.26
C ARG A 15 -7.90 -12.38 -2.86
N LEU A 16 -7.81 -12.62 -1.55
CA LEU A 16 -7.11 -13.81 -1.04
C LEU A 16 -8.08 -14.99 -0.99
N ILE A 17 -7.60 -16.14 -1.47
CA ILE A 17 -8.36 -17.39 -1.42
C ILE A 17 -8.35 -17.92 0.01
N ASP A 18 -7.19 -17.86 0.65
CA ASP A 18 -6.99 -18.25 2.05
C ASP A 18 -6.32 -17.12 2.85
N THR A 19 -6.64 -17.04 4.14
CA THR A 19 -5.92 -16.14 5.05
C THR A 19 -4.49 -16.68 5.25
N PRO A 20 -3.43 -15.86 5.09
CA PRO A 20 -2.06 -16.31 5.33
C PRO A 20 -1.92 -16.86 6.75
N ALA A 21 -1.61 -18.15 6.88
CA ALA A 21 -1.51 -18.83 8.17
C ALA A 21 -0.31 -18.32 9.00
N GLY A 22 0.71 -17.78 8.34
CA GLY A 22 1.90 -17.23 9.00
C GLY A 22 1.62 -15.88 9.64
N GLU A 23 1.68 -15.81 10.97
CA GLU A 23 1.57 -14.56 11.73
C GLU A 23 2.61 -13.52 11.28
N THR A 24 3.83 -13.97 10.98
CA THR A 24 4.90 -13.14 10.40
C THR A 24 4.48 -12.50 9.08
N VAL A 25 3.82 -13.25 8.19
CA VAL A 25 3.36 -12.74 6.89
C VAL A 25 2.32 -11.66 7.08
N ARG A 26 1.35 -11.89 7.98
CA ARG A 26 0.32 -10.89 8.32
C ARG A 26 0.93 -9.62 8.90
N PHE A 27 1.89 -9.76 9.81
CA PHE A 27 2.56 -8.61 10.42
C PHE A 27 3.40 -7.83 9.40
N THR A 28 4.13 -8.53 8.52
CA THR A 28 4.89 -7.91 7.42
C THR A 28 3.95 -7.16 6.48
N LEU A 29 2.84 -7.76 6.04
CA LEU A 29 1.87 -7.08 5.19
C LEU A 29 1.30 -5.83 5.85
N TYR A 30 0.97 -5.91 7.14
CA TYR A 30 0.48 -4.75 7.89
C TYR A 30 1.52 -3.62 7.94
N ARG A 31 2.80 -3.96 8.17
CA ARG A 31 3.90 -2.98 8.19
C ARG A 31 4.15 -2.36 6.82
N LEU A 32 4.12 -3.17 5.75
CA LEU A 32 4.26 -2.69 4.37
C LEU A 32 3.12 -1.74 4.00
N LEU A 33 1.87 -2.12 4.26
CA LEU A 33 0.72 -1.25 4.05
C LEU A 33 0.84 0.04 4.85
N GLN A 34 1.28 -0.04 6.11
CA GLN A 34 1.42 1.14 6.95
C GLN A 34 2.43 2.14 6.39
N GLU A 35 3.58 1.65 5.92
CA GLU A 35 4.62 2.47 5.28
C GLU A 35 4.07 3.14 4.00
N LEU A 36 3.46 2.34 3.11
CA LEU A 36 2.93 2.80 1.83
C LEU A 36 1.82 3.84 2.01
N LEU A 37 0.88 3.60 2.91
CA LEU A 37 -0.20 4.53 3.22
C LEU A 37 0.29 5.82 3.87
N ASN A 38 1.33 5.74 4.70
CA ASN A 38 1.98 6.91 5.28
C ASN A 38 2.65 7.75 4.19
N ASN A 39 3.30 7.10 3.23
CA ASN A 39 3.94 7.77 2.11
C ASN A 39 2.93 8.51 1.23
N VAL A 40 1.81 7.85 0.89
CA VAL A 40 0.69 8.50 0.15
C VAL A 40 0.14 9.68 0.95
N CYS A 41 -0.16 9.49 2.23
CA CYS A 41 -0.70 10.55 3.09
C CYS A 41 0.22 11.78 3.15
N LYS A 42 1.54 11.58 3.25
CA LYS A 42 2.50 12.66 3.51
C LYS A 42 3.03 13.33 2.25
N HIS A 43 3.18 12.59 1.15
CA HIS A 43 4.00 13.02 0.02
C HIS A 43 3.26 13.07 -1.31
N ALA A 44 2.18 12.31 -1.49
CA ALA A 44 1.59 12.14 -2.81
C ALA A 44 0.67 13.30 -3.22
N GLU A 45 0.14 14.10 -2.28
CA GLU A 45 -0.97 15.04 -2.58
C GLU A 45 -2.13 14.35 -3.33
N ALA A 46 -2.31 13.05 -3.08
CA ALA A 46 -3.27 12.23 -3.79
C ALA A 46 -4.69 12.48 -3.26
N SER A 47 -5.67 12.50 -4.16
CA SER A 47 -7.10 12.49 -3.81
C SER A 47 -7.67 11.07 -3.76
N GLU A 48 -6.92 10.09 -4.28
CA GLU A 48 -7.34 8.70 -4.33
C GLU A 48 -6.17 7.74 -4.21
N VAL A 49 -6.38 6.67 -3.44
CA VAL A 49 -5.48 5.52 -3.34
C VAL A 49 -6.26 4.23 -3.54
N ALA A 50 -5.74 3.35 -4.38
CA ALA A 50 -6.25 2.01 -4.62
C ALA A 50 -5.24 1.00 -4.09
N ILE A 51 -5.72 0.06 -3.29
CA ILE A 51 -4.92 -1.01 -2.71
C ILE A 51 -5.53 -2.32 -3.18
N VAL A 52 -4.71 -3.20 -3.74
CA VAL A 52 -5.13 -4.52 -4.21
C VAL A 52 -4.25 -5.57 -3.55
N LEU A 53 -4.86 -6.48 -2.82
CA LEU A 53 -4.20 -7.64 -2.23
C LEU A 53 -4.81 -8.90 -2.83
N TYR A 54 -4.02 -9.65 -3.60
CA TYR A 54 -4.47 -10.87 -4.24
C TYR A 54 -3.44 -11.99 -4.15
N GLN A 55 -3.92 -13.21 -4.30
CA GLN A 55 -3.08 -14.40 -4.29
C GLN A 55 -2.99 -14.99 -5.70
N GLN A 56 -1.79 -15.33 -6.13
CA GLN A 56 -1.54 -16.07 -7.37
C GLN A 56 -0.66 -17.28 -7.06
N GLY A 57 -1.29 -18.45 -6.97
CA GLY A 57 -0.62 -19.68 -6.50
C GLY A 57 -0.11 -19.53 -5.07
N ALA A 58 1.19 -19.73 -4.87
CA ALA A 58 1.85 -19.59 -3.57
C ALA A 58 2.32 -18.15 -3.25
N LEU A 59 2.09 -17.20 -4.17
CA LEU A 59 2.56 -15.83 -4.03
C LEU A 59 1.44 -14.88 -3.61
N LEU A 60 1.80 -13.95 -2.73
CA LEU A 60 0.95 -12.84 -2.33
C LEU A 60 1.40 -11.59 -3.07
N HIS A 61 0.45 -10.92 -3.71
CA HIS A 61 0.66 -9.69 -4.45
C HIS A 61 -0.03 -8.55 -3.70
N LEU A 62 0.75 -7.54 -3.33
CA LEU A 62 0.25 -6.29 -2.75
C LEU A 62 0.59 -5.15 -3.70
N GLU A 63 -0.44 -4.52 -4.25
CA GLU A 63 -0.31 -3.34 -5.09
C GLU A 63 -0.93 -2.14 -4.38
N VAL A 64 -0.20 -1.03 -4.36
CA VAL A 64 -0.71 0.26 -3.88
C VAL A 64 -0.48 1.28 -4.98
N ARG A 65 -1.56 1.89 -5.45
CA ARG A 65 -1.55 2.88 -6.52
C ARG A 65 -2.27 4.12 -6.05
N ASP A 66 -1.57 5.24 -6.04
CA ASP A 66 -2.16 6.56 -5.81
C ASP A 66 -2.20 7.37 -7.12
N ASN A 67 -3.01 8.43 -7.13
CA ASN A 67 -3.07 9.39 -8.23
C ASN A 67 -2.29 10.68 -7.94
N GLY A 68 -1.32 10.61 -7.04
CA GLY A 68 -0.56 11.75 -6.59
C GLY A 68 0.58 12.15 -7.53
N VAL A 69 1.41 13.08 -7.05
CA VAL A 69 2.54 13.67 -7.78
C VAL A 69 3.73 12.72 -7.96
N GLY A 70 3.64 11.49 -7.46
CA GLY A 70 4.69 10.48 -7.51
C GLY A 70 5.87 10.80 -6.58
N ILE A 71 6.90 9.95 -6.64
CA ILE A 71 8.15 10.18 -5.88
C ILE A 71 8.97 11.21 -6.65
N ARG A 72 9.18 12.40 -6.06
CA ARG A 72 10.17 13.36 -6.59
C ARG A 72 11.53 12.68 -6.61
N ALA A 73 12.15 12.61 -7.77
CA ALA A 73 13.45 11.96 -8.01
C ALA A 73 14.64 12.74 -7.40
N ASP A 74 14.50 13.20 -6.16
CA ASP A 74 15.56 13.90 -5.41
C ASP A 74 16.00 13.12 -4.16
N LYS A 75 15.79 11.80 -4.17
CA LYS A 75 16.52 10.90 -3.29
C LYS A 75 17.10 9.78 -4.12
N ALA A 76 18.44 9.75 -4.10
CA ALA A 76 19.31 8.79 -4.75
C ALA A 76 18.75 7.35 -4.70
N PRO A 77 19.03 6.52 -5.72
CA PRO A 77 18.57 5.15 -5.76
C PRO A 77 19.00 4.41 -4.50
N GLY A 78 18.03 3.97 -3.69
CA GLY A 78 18.27 3.06 -2.59
C GLY A 78 18.86 1.77 -3.14
N LEU A 79 20.08 1.44 -2.72
CA LEU A 79 20.78 0.21 -3.03
C LEU A 79 20.15 -0.95 -2.25
N GLY A 80 19.91 -2.07 -2.94
CA GLY A 80 20.04 -3.43 -2.40
C GLY A 80 18.88 -3.96 -1.57
#